data_AF-A0A519EKE2-F1
#
_entry.id   AF-A0A519EKE2-F1
#
_cell.length_a   1.000
_cell.length_b   1.000
_cell.length_c   1.000
_cell.angle_alpha   90.00
_cell.angle_beta   90.00
_cell.angle_gamma   90.00
#
_symmetry.space_group_name_H-M   'P 1'
#
loop_
_entity.id
_entity.type
_entity.pdbx_description
1 polymer ?
#
loop_
_entity_poly.entity_id
_entity_poly.type
_entity_poly.pdbx_seq_one_letter_code
_entity_poly.pdbx_strand_id
1 'polypeptide(L)'
;KLMQENWIGKSSGVRFAFPHDIRDESGQPIQDGRMYVFTTRADTIMGVTFCAVAPEHPLAAHAAKTDAKVAAFIEECKSGGTTEAELATQEKKGVPTGLFVQHPITGEPIPVWVGNYVLIGYGDGAVMGVPAHDERDFAFANKYGIEIIQVVLVDDAPHFDYRKWQDWYADKQRGVTINSDVFSGMKYEEAVNAVAHALQQKGLGDKQTTWRLRDWGVSRQRYWGTPIPIIHCEEHGAVPVPEKDLPVVLPTDCVPDGSGNPLNKHEGFHAGVVCPVCGKPARRETDTMDTFVDSSWYFMRYCDPQSSDAMVDGGAKYWMAMDQYIGGIEHAILHLLYARFWTKVMRDLGLVTVDEPFSKLLT
;
A
#
# COMPACT_ATOMS: atom_id res chain seq x y z
N LYS A 1 -5.89 15.35 -12.36
CA LYS A 1 -4.83 14.52 -12.99
C LYS A 1 -3.64 14.31 -12.05
N LEU A 2 -2.85 15.35 -11.71
CA LEU A 2 -1.68 15.24 -10.81
C LEU A 2 -2.00 14.56 -9.47
N MET A 3 -3.15 14.87 -8.85
CA MET A 3 -3.59 14.21 -7.61
C MET A 3 -3.74 12.68 -7.77
N GLN A 4 -4.28 12.21 -8.90
CA GLN A 4 -4.42 10.77 -9.16
C GLN A 4 -3.07 10.13 -9.50
N GLU A 5 -2.19 10.81 -10.22
CA GLU A 5 -0.84 10.31 -10.50
C GLU A 5 -0.05 10.11 -9.19
N ASN A 6 -0.13 11.07 -8.27
CA ASN A 6 0.50 10.98 -6.94
C ASN A 6 -0.15 9.92 -6.05
N TRP A 7 -1.47 9.71 -6.17
CA TRP A 7 -2.20 8.67 -5.43
C TRP A 7 -1.87 7.27 -5.93
N ILE A 8 -1.85 7.09 -7.26
CA ILE A 8 -1.42 5.83 -7.89
C ILE A 8 0.04 5.54 -7.53
N GLY A 9 0.88 6.58 -7.58
CA GLY A 9 2.24 6.57 -7.08
C GLY A 9 3.10 5.46 -7.68
N LYS A 10 3.04 5.28 -9.00
CA LYS A 10 3.90 4.33 -9.72
C LYS A 10 5.36 4.75 -9.52
N SER A 11 6.15 3.85 -8.94
CA SER A 11 7.57 4.06 -8.69
C SER A 11 8.37 2.91 -9.29
N SER A 12 9.43 3.25 -10.03
CA SER A 12 10.42 2.25 -10.49
C SER A 12 11.67 2.39 -9.64
N GLY A 13 12.12 1.27 -9.08
CA GLY A 13 13.22 1.25 -8.14
C GLY A 13 13.85 -0.13 -8.07
N VAL A 14 14.51 -0.43 -6.97
CA VAL A 14 15.14 -1.73 -6.69
C VAL A 14 14.53 -2.27 -5.41
N ARG A 15 14.05 -3.51 -5.46
CA ARG A 15 13.71 -4.29 -4.26
C ARG A 15 14.85 -5.24 -3.97
N PHE A 16 15.37 -5.20 -2.75
CA PHE A 16 16.50 -6.04 -2.36
C PHE A 16 16.49 -6.35 -0.87
N ALA A 17 17.19 -7.43 -0.48
CA ALA A 17 17.28 -7.90 0.88
C ALA A 17 18.59 -7.47 1.54
N PHE A 18 18.48 -7.05 2.81
CA PHE A 18 19.58 -7.11 3.76
C PHE A 18 19.58 -8.50 4.42
N PRO A 19 20.65 -9.30 4.24
CA PRO A 19 20.76 -10.60 4.88
C PRO A 19 20.89 -10.50 6.40
N HIS A 20 20.43 -11.50 7.14
CA HIS A 20 20.63 -11.59 8.59
C HIS A 20 20.47 -13.02 9.12
N ASP A 21 21.03 -13.27 10.30
CA ASP A 21 20.95 -14.57 10.99
C ASP A 21 19.95 -14.59 12.17
N ILE A 22 19.09 -13.57 12.27
CA ILE A 22 18.07 -13.45 13.32
C ILE A 22 17.04 -14.58 13.17
N ARG A 23 16.84 -15.34 14.25
CA ARG A 23 15.98 -16.54 14.29
C ARG A 23 14.81 -16.35 15.23
N ASP A 24 13.68 -16.96 14.89
CA ASP A 24 12.52 -17.04 15.77
C ASP A 24 12.71 -18.09 16.89
N GLU A 25 11.68 -18.29 17.71
CA GLU A 25 11.68 -19.25 18.82
C GLU A 25 11.82 -20.71 18.38
N SER A 26 11.45 -21.02 17.13
CA SER A 26 11.62 -22.35 16.53
C SER A 26 13.04 -22.55 15.96
N GLY A 27 13.89 -21.54 16.06
CA GLY A 27 15.24 -21.53 15.50
C GLY A 27 15.27 -21.30 13.99
N GLN A 28 14.14 -20.95 13.36
CA GLN A 28 14.07 -20.67 11.93
C GLN A 28 14.44 -19.22 11.65
N PRO A 29 15.18 -18.93 10.57
CA PRO A 29 15.48 -17.55 10.17
C PRO A 29 14.17 -16.79 9.91
N ILE A 30 14.01 -15.64 10.55
CA ILE A 30 12.86 -14.77 10.28
C ILE A 30 12.93 -14.34 8.81
N GLN A 31 11.83 -14.46 8.06
CA GLN A 31 11.77 -14.13 6.63
C GLN A 31 12.94 -14.75 5.82
N ASP A 32 13.28 -16.01 6.12
CA ASP A 32 14.37 -16.74 5.47
C ASP A 32 15.74 -16.05 5.58
N GLY A 33 15.94 -15.24 6.63
CA GLY A 33 17.17 -14.49 6.87
C GLY A 33 17.31 -13.27 5.96
N ARG A 34 16.21 -12.74 5.44
CA ARG A 34 16.20 -11.64 4.46
C ARG A 34 15.18 -10.57 4.84
N MET A 35 15.67 -9.39 5.18
CA MET A 35 14.82 -8.21 5.35
C MET A 35 14.78 -7.45 4.02
N TYR A 36 13.69 -7.57 3.28
CA TYR A 36 13.52 -6.87 2.02
C TYR A 36 13.16 -5.40 2.23
N VAL A 37 13.70 -4.54 1.39
CA VAL A 37 13.33 -3.14 1.28
C VAL A 37 13.08 -2.80 -0.19
N PHE A 38 12.33 -1.72 -0.43
CA PHE A 38 12.21 -1.11 -1.74
C PHE A 38 12.72 0.33 -1.70
N THR A 39 13.51 0.72 -2.70
CA THR A 39 14.00 2.10 -2.83
C THR A 39 13.96 2.60 -4.28
N THR A 40 13.66 3.89 -4.44
CA THR A 40 13.87 4.62 -5.70
C THR A 40 15.21 5.35 -5.74
N ARG A 41 16.11 5.06 -4.80
CA ARG A 41 17.42 5.68 -4.63
C ARG A 41 18.52 4.61 -4.45
N ALA A 42 18.53 3.61 -5.30
CA ALA A 42 19.55 2.55 -5.21
C ALA A 42 20.97 3.10 -5.45
N ASP A 43 21.10 4.26 -6.11
CA ASP A 43 22.35 5.03 -6.23
C ASP A 43 22.99 5.36 -4.87
N THR A 44 22.19 5.47 -3.80
CA THR A 44 22.67 5.87 -2.48
C THR A 44 22.85 4.70 -1.52
N ILE A 45 22.85 3.46 -2.01
CA ILE A 45 22.90 2.26 -1.15
C ILE A 45 24.11 2.27 -0.21
N MET A 46 25.26 2.77 -0.66
CA MET A 46 26.50 2.82 0.13
C MET A 46 26.45 3.82 1.30
N GLY A 47 25.41 4.67 1.35
CA GLY A 47 25.18 5.62 2.45
C GLY A 47 24.17 5.12 3.48
N VAL A 48 23.78 3.84 3.43
CA VAL A 48 22.86 3.26 4.40
C VAL A 48 23.54 3.12 5.76
N THR A 49 23.02 3.82 6.76
CA THR A 49 23.56 3.78 8.14
C THR A 49 22.60 3.18 9.17
N PHE A 50 21.35 2.96 8.80
CA PHE A 50 20.38 2.21 9.59
C PHE A 50 19.30 1.61 8.67
N CYS A 51 18.52 0.67 9.20
CA CYS A 51 17.27 0.24 8.59
C CYS A 51 16.12 0.48 9.58
N ALA A 52 14.93 0.82 9.07
CA ALA A 52 13.74 0.96 9.89
C ALA A 52 12.65 -0.01 9.42
N VAL A 53 12.01 -0.68 10.37
CA VAL A 53 10.88 -1.57 10.15
C VAL A 53 9.60 -1.02 10.77
N ALA A 54 8.46 -1.40 10.20
CA ALA A 54 7.14 -1.09 10.75
C ALA A 54 6.95 -1.74 12.13
N PRO A 55 6.12 -1.16 13.02
CA PRO A 55 5.79 -1.75 14.32
C PRO A 55 5.25 -3.19 14.24
N GLU A 56 4.55 -3.53 13.15
CA GLU A 56 3.98 -4.86 12.89
C GLU A 56 4.97 -5.84 12.25
N HIS A 57 6.19 -5.41 11.92
CA HIS A 57 7.16 -6.24 11.21
C HIS A 57 7.65 -7.42 12.08
N PRO A 58 7.89 -8.62 11.52
CA PRO A 58 8.35 -9.79 12.29
C PRO A 58 9.62 -9.54 13.13
N LEU A 59 10.58 -8.76 12.61
CA LEU A 59 11.78 -8.36 13.35
C LEU A 59 11.47 -7.44 14.55
N ALA A 60 10.49 -6.52 14.41
CA ALA A 60 10.05 -5.68 15.52
C ALA A 60 9.38 -6.51 16.60
N ALA A 61 8.49 -7.43 16.20
CA ALA A 61 7.83 -8.36 17.10
C ALA A 61 8.84 -9.27 17.83
N HIS A 62 9.90 -9.72 17.15
CA HIS A 62 10.98 -10.48 17.76
C HIS A 62 11.74 -9.65 18.81
N ALA A 63 12.17 -8.44 18.47
CA ALA A 63 12.89 -7.54 19.39
C ALA A 63 12.05 -7.20 20.64
N ALA A 64 10.75 -7.02 20.48
CA ALA A 64 9.82 -6.72 21.58
C ALA A 64 9.72 -7.83 22.63
N LYS A 65 10.08 -9.08 22.30
CA LYS A 65 10.08 -10.18 23.29
C LYS A 65 11.15 -10.00 24.35
N THR A 66 12.25 -9.35 24.01
CA THR A 66 13.43 -9.20 24.88
C THR A 66 13.69 -7.76 25.33
N ASP A 67 13.09 -6.76 24.66
CA ASP A 67 13.21 -5.36 25.03
C ASP A 67 11.83 -4.72 25.30
N ALA A 68 11.58 -4.40 26.58
CA ALA A 68 10.35 -3.78 27.04
C ALA A 68 10.12 -2.38 26.43
N LYS A 69 11.17 -1.65 26.05
CA LYS A 69 11.04 -0.34 25.38
C LYS A 69 10.50 -0.52 23.96
N VAL A 70 10.96 -1.54 23.26
CA VAL A 70 10.47 -1.88 21.91
C VAL A 70 9.00 -2.31 21.99
N ALA A 71 8.66 -3.18 22.94
CA ALA A 71 7.27 -3.59 23.16
C ALA A 71 6.34 -2.40 23.45
N ALA A 72 6.74 -1.51 24.37
CA ALA A 72 5.96 -0.32 24.71
C ALA A 72 5.77 0.61 23.50
N PHE A 73 6.81 0.79 22.68
CA PHE A 73 6.73 1.62 21.47
C PHE A 73 5.79 1.04 20.41
N ILE A 74 5.80 -0.29 20.23
CA ILE A 74 4.87 -0.96 19.31
C ILE A 74 3.42 -0.76 19.76
N GLU A 75 3.14 -0.87 21.06
CA GLU A 75 1.79 -0.59 21.60
C GLU A 75 1.39 0.88 21.46
N GLU A 76 2.30 1.83 21.66
CA GLU A 76 2.05 3.26 21.39
C GLU A 76 1.63 3.45 19.91
N CYS A 77 2.35 2.83 18.97
CA CYS A 77 2.05 2.95 17.55
C CYS A 77 0.67 2.39 17.18
N LYS A 78 0.20 1.32 17.83
CA LYS A 78 -1.14 0.74 17.59
C LYS A 78 -2.29 1.66 17.96
N SER A 79 -2.07 2.56 18.92
CA SER A 79 -3.07 3.55 19.34
C SER A 79 -3.12 4.79 18.43
N GLY A 80 -2.13 4.95 17.54
CA GLY A 80 -2.04 6.07 16.62
C GLY A 80 -2.89 5.88 15.36
N GLY A 81 -3.15 6.98 14.66
CA GLY A 81 -3.74 6.93 13.32
C GLY A 81 -2.78 6.22 12.34
N THR A 82 -3.27 5.18 11.65
CA THR A 82 -2.48 4.37 10.71
C THR A 82 -2.60 4.86 9.27
N THR A 83 -3.35 5.94 9.03
CA THR A 83 -3.49 6.50 7.68
C THR A 83 -2.22 7.24 7.28
N GLU A 84 -1.88 7.21 6.00
CA GLU A 84 -0.71 7.93 5.48
C GLU A 84 -0.75 9.44 5.76
N ALA A 85 -1.95 10.03 5.73
CA ALA A 85 -2.14 11.45 6.00
C ALA A 85 -1.84 11.80 7.46
N GLU A 86 -2.27 10.97 8.41
CA GLU A 86 -1.99 11.15 9.84
C GLU A 86 -0.52 10.90 10.13
N LEU A 87 0.06 9.83 9.58
CA LEU A 87 1.47 9.52 9.78
C LEU A 87 2.38 10.61 9.20
N ALA A 88 2.01 11.24 8.08
CA ALA A 88 2.80 12.30 7.47
C ALA A 88 2.99 13.51 8.38
N THR A 89 1.96 13.89 9.16
CA THR A 89 1.97 15.04 10.08
C THR A 89 2.52 14.70 11.47
N GLN A 90 2.54 13.43 11.84
CA GLN A 90 3.11 12.98 13.11
C GLN A 90 4.63 13.18 13.17
N GLU A 91 5.10 13.51 14.37
CA GLU A 91 6.52 13.50 14.69
C GLU A 91 7.10 12.11 14.42
N LYS A 92 8.21 12.05 13.68
CA LYS A 92 8.92 10.81 13.40
C LYS A 92 9.62 10.36 14.68
N LYS A 93 9.23 9.19 15.16
CA LYS A 93 9.79 8.55 16.35
C LYS A 93 10.27 7.15 15.98
N GLY A 94 11.29 6.70 16.69
CA GLY A 94 11.72 5.32 16.62
C GLY A 94 12.51 4.89 17.84
N VAL A 95 12.69 3.58 17.95
CA VAL A 95 13.45 2.92 19.02
C VAL A 95 14.41 1.90 18.39
N PRO A 96 15.68 1.83 18.85
CA PRO A 96 16.61 0.82 18.35
C PRO A 96 16.18 -0.56 18.84
N THR A 97 16.27 -1.57 17.98
CA THR A 97 15.88 -2.95 18.32
C THR A 97 16.99 -3.75 19.00
N GLY A 98 18.24 -3.28 18.90
CA GLY A 98 19.42 -4.08 19.22
C GLY A 98 19.77 -5.15 18.17
N LEU A 99 18.94 -5.32 17.14
CA LEU A 99 19.17 -6.22 16.02
C LEU A 99 19.99 -5.55 14.93
N PHE A 100 20.72 -6.36 14.17
CA PHE A 100 21.52 -5.94 13.03
C PHE A 100 21.22 -6.80 11.82
N VAL A 101 21.19 -6.18 10.66
CA VAL A 101 21.22 -6.84 9.34
C VAL A 101 22.56 -6.54 8.67
N GLN A 102 22.90 -7.27 7.61
CA GLN A 102 24.13 -7.03 6.86
C GLN A 102 23.86 -6.17 5.63
N HIS A 103 24.69 -5.16 5.42
CA HIS A 103 24.67 -4.39 4.19
C HIS A 103 24.96 -5.31 3.00
N PRO A 104 24.10 -5.39 1.96
CA PRO A 104 24.20 -6.42 0.93
C PRO A 104 25.43 -6.27 0.01
N ILE A 105 26.00 -5.07 -0.06
CA ILE A 105 27.24 -4.80 -0.80
C ILE A 105 28.49 -4.98 0.09
N THR A 106 28.65 -4.16 1.14
CA THR A 106 29.84 -4.13 2.01
C THR A 106 29.92 -5.25 3.04
N GLY A 107 28.79 -5.85 3.43
CA GLY A 107 28.71 -6.84 4.51
C GLY A 107 28.75 -6.25 5.92
N GLU A 108 28.84 -4.93 6.06
CA GLU A 108 28.88 -4.26 7.36
C GLU A 108 27.56 -4.38 8.12
N PRO A 109 27.58 -4.45 9.46
CA PRO A 109 26.37 -4.54 10.26
C PRO A 109 25.62 -3.20 10.27
N ILE A 110 24.35 -3.23 9.88
CA ILE A 110 23.44 -2.09 9.86
C ILE A 110 22.40 -2.25 10.99
N PRO A 111 22.30 -1.30 11.93
CA PRO A 111 21.36 -1.38 13.04
C PRO A 111 19.91 -1.27 12.54
N VAL A 112 19.03 -2.07 13.13
CA VAL A 112 17.59 -2.06 12.85
C VAL A 112 16.85 -1.26 13.91
N TRP A 113 15.93 -0.40 13.46
CA TRP A 113 15.05 0.43 14.26
C TRP A 113 13.60 0.07 14.01
N VAL A 114 12.74 0.27 15.01
CA VAL A 114 11.29 0.35 14.77
C VAL A 114 10.93 1.81 14.61
N GLY A 115 10.25 2.17 13.51
CA GLY A 115 9.85 3.55 13.22
C GLY A 115 8.35 3.67 13.00
N ASN A 116 7.71 4.68 13.61
CA ASN A 116 6.27 4.91 13.45
C ASN A 116 5.85 5.38 12.04
N TYR A 117 6.81 5.69 11.19
CA TYR A 117 6.60 6.22 9.84
C TYR A 117 6.77 5.17 8.74
N VAL A 118 7.12 3.94 9.11
CA VAL A 118 7.24 2.80 8.19
C VAL A 118 5.92 2.05 8.18
N LEU A 119 5.39 1.80 6.99
CA LEU A 119 4.08 1.18 6.79
C LEU A 119 4.26 -0.28 6.38
N ILE A 120 3.64 -1.21 7.12
CA ILE A 120 3.69 -2.65 6.81
C ILE A 120 3.21 -2.98 5.39
N GLY A 121 2.23 -2.22 4.88
CA GLY A 121 1.65 -2.40 3.55
C GLY A 121 2.39 -1.69 2.41
N TYR A 122 3.52 -1.01 2.68
CA TYR A 122 4.32 -0.36 1.64
C TYR A 122 5.71 -0.99 1.55
N GLY A 123 6.05 -1.54 0.39
CA GLY A 123 7.21 -2.42 0.25
C GLY A 123 7.00 -3.71 1.04
N ASP A 124 7.96 -4.08 1.87
CA ASP A 124 7.89 -5.24 2.77
C ASP A 124 7.81 -4.82 4.25
N GLY A 125 7.31 -3.61 4.51
CA GLY A 125 7.26 -3.06 5.87
C GLY A 125 8.63 -2.69 6.44
N ALA A 126 9.62 -2.49 5.57
CA ALA A 126 10.97 -2.07 5.93
C ALA A 126 11.56 -1.10 4.89
N VAL A 127 12.42 -0.20 5.36
CA VAL A 127 13.12 0.79 4.54
C VAL A 127 14.60 0.87 4.94
N MET A 128 15.46 1.14 3.96
CA MET A 128 16.84 1.52 4.21
C MET A 128 16.90 3.01 4.55
N GLY A 129 17.64 3.37 5.59
CA GLY A 129 17.85 4.75 5.99
C GLY A 129 19.13 5.32 5.40
N VAL A 130 19.01 6.37 4.59
CA VAL A 130 20.16 7.07 3.98
C VAL A 130 20.12 8.55 4.36
N PRO A 131 20.55 8.91 5.58
CA PRO A 131 20.38 10.24 6.12
C PRO A 131 20.91 11.37 5.25
N ALA A 132 22.01 11.14 4.53
CA ALA A 132 22.61 12.20 3.72
C ALA A 132 21.77 12.60 2.51
N HIS A 133 20.78 11.80 2.10
CA HIS A 133 20.07 11.97 0.82
C HIS A 133 18.54 11.78 0.89
N ASP A 134 17.98 11.61 2.09
CA ASP A 134 16.54 11.68 2.38
C ASP A 134 16.32 12.60 3.59
N GLU A 135 15.45 13.61 3.45
CA GLU A 135 15.21 14.63 4.47
C GLU A 135 14.66 14.03 5.78
N ARG A 136 13.83 12.99 5.68
CA ARG A 136 13.22 12.35 6.85
C ARG A 136 14.27 11.55 7.60
N ASP A 137 15.12 10.83 6.87
CA ASP A 137 16.24 10.09 7.44
C ASP A 137 17.28 11.05 8.04
N PHE A 138 17.51 12.22 7.42
CA PHE A 138 18.40 13.26 7.94
C PHE A 138 17.93 13.79 9.30
N ALA A 139 16.64 14.11 9.41
CA ALA A 139 16.03 14.58 10.65
C ALA A 139 16.05 13.49 11.73
N PHE A 140 15.72 12.24 11.35
CA PHE A 140 15.76 11.09 12.25
C PHE A 140 17.19 10.85 12.77
N ALA A 141 18.18 10.84 11.88
CA ALA A 141 19.57 10.62 12.23
C ALA A 141 20.13 11.70 13.17
N ASN A 142 19.86 12.97 12.89
CA ASN A 142 20.27 14.06 13.77
C ASN A 142 19.61 13.99 15.16
N LYS A 143 18.33 13.58 15.22
CA LYS A 143 17.60 13.40 16.47
C LYS A 143 18.17 12.27 17.34
N TYR A 144 18.55 11.15 16.71
CA TYR A 144 18.98 9.94 17.40
C TYR A 144 20.49 9.71 17.42
N GLY A 145 21.28 10.63 16.85
CA GLY A 145 22.74 10.53 16.79
C GLY A 145 23.24 9.42 15.86
N ILE A 146 22.47 9.10 14.82
CA ILE A 146 22.86 8.11 13.79
C ILE A 146 23.85 8.77 12.84
N GLU A 147 24.82 7.99 12.37
CA GLU A 147 25.83 8.44 11.41
C GLU A 147 25.18 8.90 10.09
N ILE A 148 25.76 9.94 9.48
CA ILE A 148 25.33 10.50 8.21
C ILE A 148 26.53 10.44 7.27
N ILE A 149 26.43 9.65 6.19
CA ILE A 149 27.50 9.44 5.22
C ILE A 149 27.07 10.02 3.87
N GLN A 150 27.78 11.05 3.39
CA GLN A 150 27.54 11.61 2.07
C GLN A 150 28.04 10.66 0.98
N VAL A 151 27.14 10.25 0.09
CA VAL A 151 27.44 9.36 -1.05
C VAL A 151 27.02 9.93 -2.41
N VAL A 152 26.48 11.15 -2.45
CA VAL A 152 26.19 11.91 -3.67
C VAL A 152 26.79 13.31 -3.55
N LEU A 153 27.55 13.72 -4.56
CA LEU A 153 28.12 15.04 -4.72
C LEU A 153 27.40 15.80 -5.84
N VAL A 154 27.21 17.09 -5.66
CA VAL A 154 26.76 18.03 -6.69
C VAL A 154 27.82 19.11 -6.80
N ASP A 155 28.56 19.16 -7.91
CA ASP A 155 29.80 19.94 -8.04
C ASP A 155 29.64 21.45 -7.73
N ASP A 156 28.54 22.06 -8.18
CA ASP A 156 28.27 23.49 -7.98
C ASP A 156 27.47 23.80 -6.69
N ALA A 157 27.31 22.82 -5.80
CA ALA A 157 26.59 23.00 -4.55
C ALA A 157 27.50 23.51 -3.42
N PRO A 158 26.94 24.16 -2.37
CA PRO A 158 27.68 24.47 -1.15
C PRO A 158 28.28 23.21 -0.51
N HIS A 159 29.22 23.40 0.41
CA HIS A 159 29.73 22.29 1.22
C HIS A 159 28.60 21.55 1.94
N PHE A 160 28.72 20.22 2.03
CA PHE A 160 27.75 19.38 2.71
C PHE A 160 27.76 19.66 4.21
N ASP A 161 26.62 20.03 4.77
CA ASP A 161 26.42 20.27 6.19
C ASP A 161 25.64 19.10 6.82
N TYR A 162 26.32 18.35 7.68
CA TYR A 162 25.77 17.18 8.38
C TYR A 162 24.70 17.54 9.43
N ARG A 163 24.52 18.82 9.76
CA ARG A 163 23.56 19.30 10.77
C ARG A 163 22.39 20.07 10.19
N LYS A 164 22.50 20.52 8.93
CA LYS A 164 21.45 21.30 8.26
C LYS A 164 21.10 20.69 6.91
N TRP A 165 19.83 20.32 6.74
CA TRP A 165 19.32 19.84 5.46
C TRP A 165 19.39 20.92 4.38
N GLN A 166 19.73 20.52 3.16
CA GLN A 166 19.64 21.35 1.97
C GLN A 166 19.01 20.53 0.84
N ASP A 167 18.08 21.11 0.08
CA ASP A 167 17.31 20.38 -0.93
C ASP A 167 18.16 19.67 -1.99
N TRP A 168 19.35 20.21 -2.28
CA TRP A 168 20.26 19.59 -3.26
C TRP A 168 20.79 18.22 -2.80
N TYR A 169 20.72 17.89 -1.51
CA TYR A 169 21.10 16.57 -1.00
C TYR A 169 20.30 15.43 -1.65
N ALA A 170 19.07 15.71 -2.09
CA ALA A 170 18.18 14.76 -2.74
C ALA A 170 18.22 14.83 -4.29
N ASP A 171 19.10 15.64 -4.88
CA ASP A 171 19.14 15.87 -6.33
C ASP A 171 19.58 14.61 -7.09
N LYS A 172 18.69 14.10 -7.95
CA LYS A 172 18.95 12.92 -8.80
C LYS A 172 19.51 13.28 -10.19
N GLN A 173 19.44 14.54 -10.59
CA GLN A 173 19.76 14.96 -11.96
C GLN A 173 21.20 15.44 -12.08
N ARG A 174 21.67 16.21 -11.09
CA ARG A 174 23.03 16.78 -11.06
C ARG A 174 24.01 15.95 -10.25
N GLY A 175 23.51 15.05 -9.41
CA GLY A 175 24.32 14.24 -8.51
C GLY A 175 25.21 13.22 -9.20
N VAL A 176 26.43 13.06 -8.68
CA VAL A 176 27.36 11.97 -8.99
C VAL A 176 27.69 11.23 -7.70
N THR A 177 27.70 9.90 -7.76
CA THR A 177 28.01 9.07 -6.59
C THR A 177 29.47 9.23 -6.15
N ILE A 178 29.68 9.36 -4.84
CA ILE A 178 30.99 9.42 -4.17
C ILE A 178 30.99 8.47 -2.98
N ASN A 179 32.15 8.18 -2.40
CA ASN A 179 32.28 7.30 -1.23
C ASN A 179 31.53 5.96 -1.41
N SER A 180 31.45 5.45 -2.64
CA SER A 180 30.60 4.33 -3.03
C SER A 180 31.38 3.20 -3.71
N ASP A 181 32.67 3.09 -3.39
CA ASP A 181 33.59 2.10 -3.97
C ASP A 181 33.48 2.06 -5.50
N VAL A 182 33.26 0.88 -6.09
CA VAL A 182 33.10 0.64 -7.54
C VAL A 182 31.94 1.40 -8.18
N PHE A 183 31.01 1.93 -7.38
CA PHE A 183 29.90 2.75 -7.88
C PHE A 183 30.21 4.24 -7.89
N SER A 184 31.38 4.68 -7.41
CA SER A 184 31.76 6.10 -7.41
C SER A 184 31.99 6.62 -8.83
N GLY A 185 31.64 7.89 -9.07
CA GLY A 185 31.78 8.55 -10.37
C GLY A 185 30.62 8.32 -11.35
N MET A 186 29.58 7.58 -10.93
CA MET A 186 28.41 7.28 -11.76
C MET A 186 27.32 8.33 -11.57
N LYS A 187 26.57 8.60 -12.64
CA LYS A 187 25.31 9.37 -12.55
C LYS A 187 24.18 8.47 -12.03
N TYR A 188 23.10 9.09 -11.56
CA TYR A 188 21.95 8.41 -10.94
C TYR A 188 21.48 7.13 -11.67
N GLU A 189 21.12 7.20 -12.95
CA GLU A 189 20.59 6.02 -13.67
C GLU A 189 21.63 4.91 -13.83
N GLU A 190 22.88 5.27 -14.08
CA GLU A 190 24.00 4.34 -14.21
C GLU A 190 24.27 3.64 -12.87
N ALA A 191 24.32 4.40 -11.77
CA ALA A 191 24.50 3.88 -10.43
C ALA A 191 23.36 2.93 -10.02
N VAL A 192 22.10 3.32 -10.25
CA VAL A 192 20.93 2.45 -9.99
C VAL A 192 21.03 1.15 -10.78
N ASN A 193 21.44 1.20 -12.06
CA ASN A 193 21.60 0.02 -12.89
C ASN A 193 22.73 -0.89 -12.39
N ALA A 194 23.89 -0.32 -12.04
CA ALA A 194 25.03 -1.04 -11.54
C ALA A 194 24.74 -1.72 -10.18
N VAL A 195 24.09 -1.00 -9.26
CA VAL A 195 23.67 -1.54 -7.96
C VAL A 195 22.64 -2.65 -8.13
N ALA A 196 21.62 -2.45 -8.96
CA ALA A 196 20.62 -3.48 -9.25
C ALA A 196 21.27 -4.75 -9.82
N HIS A 197 22.21 -4.59 -10.76
CA HIS A 197 22.95 -5.72 -11.33
C HIS A 197 23.79 -6.44 -10.27
N ALA A 198 24.51 -5.71 -9.42
CA ALA A 198 25.30 -6.30 -8.34
C ALA A 198 24.43 -7.09 -7.34
N LEU A 199 23.28 -6.55 -6.97
CA LEU A 199 22.31 -7.23 -6.08
C LEU A 199 21.71 -8.47 -6.74
N GLN A 200 21.44 -8.42 -8.04
CA GLN A 200 20.93 -9.55 -8.81
C GLN A 200 21.96 -10.69 -8.89
N GLN A 201 23.24 -10.37 -9.15
CA GLN A 201 24.31 -11.38 -9.17
C GLN A 201 24.48 -12.08 -7.80
N LYS A 202 24.17 -11.39 -6.70
CA LYS A 202 24.16 -11.98 -5.35
C LYS A 202 22.86 -12.71 -5.01
N GLY A 203 21.84 -12.68 -5.88
CA GLY A 203 20.51 -13.25 -5.60
C GLY A 203 19.77 -12.54 -4.47
N LEU A 204 20.09 -11.25 -4.23
CA LEU A 204 19.56 -10.45 -3.13
C LEU A 204 18.52 -9.43 -3.58
N GLY A 205 18.42 -9.09 -4.86
CA GLY A 205 17.42 -8.14 -5.33
C GLY A 205 17.43 -7.90 -6.83
N ASP A 206 16.42 -7.19 -7.31
CA ASP A 206 16.29 -6.79 -8.71
C ASP A 206 15.46 -5.51 -8.83
N LYS A 207 15.44 -4.91 -10.03
CA LYS A 207 14.55 -3.81 -10.35
C LYS A 207 13.10 -4.24 -10.23
N GLN A 208 12.30 -3.35 -9.65
CA GLN A 208 10.87 -3.57 -9.49
C GLN A 208 10.10 -2.28 -9.72
N THR A 209 8.91 -2.41 -10.30
CA THR A 209 7.90 -1.36 -10.26
C THR A 209 6.95 -1.64 -9.11
N THR A 210 6.74 -0.63 -8.27
CA THR A 210 5.74 -0.65 -7.19
C THR A 210 4.72 0.47 -7.40
N TRP A 211 3.61 0.38 -6.69
CA TRP A 211 2.55 1.37 -6.68
C TRP A 211 2.23 1.74 -5.24
N ARG A 212 2.00 3.03 -4.99
CA ARG A 212 1.46 3.50 -3.72
C ARG A 212 0.00 3.07 -3.55
N LEU A 213 -0.71 2.93 -4.67
CA LEU A 213 -2.10 2.46 -4.68
C LEU A 213 -2.23 1.12 -3.96
N ARG A 214 -3.21 1.04 -3.06
CA ARG A 214 -3.61 -0.21 -2.41
C ARG A 214 -4.91 -0.72 -3.00
N ASP A 215 -5.16 -2.01 -2.83
CA ASP A 215 -6.43 -2.60 -3.21
C ASP A 215 -7.60 -1.95 -2.48
N TRP A 216 -8.73 -1.86 -3.16
CA TRP A 216 -9.94 -1.27 -2.62
C TRP A 216 -10.69 -2.30 -1.76
N GLY A 217 -10.59 -2.15 -0.44
CA GLY A 217 -11.43 -2.88 0.50
C GLY A 217 -12.88 -2.39 0.41
N VAL A 218 -13.76 -3.18 -0.21
CA VAL A 218 -15.18 -2.84 -0.41
C VAL A 218 -16.09 -3.24 0.76
N SER A 219 -15.67 -4.14 1.65
CA SER A 219 -16.52 -4.59 2.76
C SER A 219 -16.72 -3.51 3.82
N ARG A 220 -17.97 -3.33 4.28
CA ARG A 220 -18.36 -2.39 5.33
C ARG A 220 -19.19 -3.12 6.37
N GLN A 221 -18.82 -2.98 7.64
CA GLN A 221 -19.58 -3.50 8.78
C GLN A 221 -20.77 -2.59 9.10
N ARG A 222 -21.59 -2.30 8.09
CA ARG A 222 -22.76 -1.42 8.15
C ARG A 222 -23.96 -2.12 7.53
N TYR A 223 -25.15 -1.80 8.03
CA TYR A 223 -26.39 -2.35 7.52
C TYR A 223 -26.84 -1.71 6.20
N TRP A 224 -26.81 -0.38 6.11
CA TRP A 224 -27.38 0.32 4.97
C TRP A 224 -26.40 0.33 3.79
N GLY A 225 -26.49 -0.70 2.95
CA GLY A 225 -25.70 -0.86 1.74
C GLY A 225 -26.08 -2.13 0.99
N THR A 226 -25.49 -2.31 -0.20
CA THR A 226 -25.72 -3.49 -1.04
C THR A 226 -25.13 -4.74 -0.35
N PRO A 227 -25.92 -5.79 -0.03
CA PRO A 227 -25.38 -7.02 0.54
C PRO A 227 -24.35 -7.66 -0.38
N ILE A 228 -23.22 -8.09 0.18
CA ILE A 228 -22.19 -8.80 -0.58
C ILE A 228 -22.72 -10.20 -0.93
N PRO A 229 -22.75 -10.62 -2.22
CA PRO A 229 -23.36 -11.88 -2.66
C PRO A 229 -22.44 -13.08 -2.42
N ILE A 230 -22.03 -13.28 -1.17
CA ILE A 230 -21.20 -14.40 -0.71
C ILE A 230 -21.96 -15.21 0.35
N ILE A 231 -21.79 -16.53 0.30
CA ILE A 231 -22.23 -17.51 1.29
C ILE A 231 -20.98 -18.15 1.91
N HIS A 232 -20.94 -18.25 3.23
CA HIS A 232 -19.88 -18.90 3.97
C HIS A 232 -20.32 -20.31 4.39
N CYS A 233 -19.59 -21.32 3.89
CA CYS A 233 -19.76 -22.72 4.19
C CYS A 233 -18.56 -23.25 5.01
N GLU A 234 -18.80 -24.08 6.02
CA GLU A 234 -17.71 -24.66 6.82
C GLU A 234 -16.78 -25.57 6.02
N GLU A 235 -17.28 -26.19 4.94
CA GLU A 235 -16.52 -27.11 4.10
C GLU A 235 -15.87 -26.43 2.89
N HIS A 236 -16.57 -25.47 2.26
CA HIS A 236 -16.14 -24.84 1.00
C HIS A 236 -15.65 -23.39 1.17
N GLY A 237 -15.68 -22.84 2.38
CA GLY A 237 -15.32 -21.45 2.65
C GLY A 237 -16.30 -20.45 2.05
N ALA A 238 -15.77 -19.34 1.53
CA ALA A 238 -16.55 -18.30 0.88
C ALA A 238 -16.88 -18.68 -0.58
N VAL A 239 -18.17 -18.85 -0.87
CA VAL A 239 -18.67 -19.22 -2.21
C VAL A 239 -19.66 -18.16 -2.69
N PRO A 240 -19.69 -17.85 -4.00
CA PRO A 240 -20.62 -16.86 -4.53
C PRO A 240 -22.06 -17.36 -4.49
N VAL A 241 -23.00 -16.44 -4.29
CA VAL A 241 -24.43 -16.69 -4.52
C VAL A 241 -24.63 -16.97 -6.01
N PRO A 242 -25.40 -18.01 -6.40
CA PRO A 242 -25.71 -18.26 -7.80
C PRO A 242 -26.41 -17.07 -8.46
N GLU A 243 -26.08 -16.78 -9.72
CA GLU A 243 -26.61 -15.61 -10.45
C GLU A 243 -28.15 -15.57 -10.48
N LYS A 244 -28.80 -16.72 -10.67
CA LYS A 244 -30.26 -16.87 -10.66
C LYS A 244 -30.92 -16.53 -9.31
N ASP A 245 -30.14 -16.53 -8.23
CA ASP A 245 -30.61 -16.27 -6.87
C ASP A 245 -30.31 -14.80 -6.46
N LEU A 246 -29.79 -13.99 -7.40
CA LEU A 246 -29.67 -12.56 -7.23
C LEU A 246 -31.02 -11.86 -7.49
N PRO A 247 -31.28 -10.71 -6.84
CA PRO A 247 -30.41 -10.04 -5.86
C PRO A 247 -30.50 -10.68 -4.46
N VAL A 248 -29.41 -10.57 -3.69
CA VAL A 248 -29.48 -10.73 -2.24
C VAL A 248 -30.16 -9.49 -1.66
N VAL A 249 -31.44 -9.60 -1.35
CA VAL A 249 -32.26 -8.46 -0.90
C VAL A 249 -31.88 -8.08 0.54
N LEU A 250 -31.58 -6.80 0.75
CA LEU A 250 -31.39 -6.24 2.09
C LEU A 250 -32.75 -6.22 2.82
N PRO A 251 -32.89 -6.84 4.01
CA PRO A 251 -34.12 -6.75 4.80
C PRO A 251 -34.35 -5.29 5.23
N THR A 252 -35.59 -4.80 5.19
CA THR A 252 -35.92 -3.39 5.48
C THR A 252 -36.44 -3.15 6.89
N ASP A 253 -36.61 -4.22 7.67
CA ASP A 253 -37.16 -4.26 9.02
C ASP A 253 -36.09 -4.27 10.12
N CYS A 254 -34.80 -4.16 9.76
CA CYS A 254 -33.73 -3.99 10.74
C CYS A 254 -33.74 -2.58 11.35
N VAL A 255 -33.59 -2.51 12.68
CA VAL A 255 -33.41 -1.26 13.44
C VAL A 255 -31.97 -1.21 13.97
N PRO A 256 -31.11 -0.32 13.46
CA PRO A 256 -29.76 -0.15 14.01
C PRO A 256 -29.82 0.44 15.42
N ASP A 257 -29.36 -0.31 16.42
CA ASP A 257 -29.35 0.08 17.83
C ASP A 257 -27.95 0.44 18.37
N GLY A 258 -26.93 0.39 17.51
CA GLY A 258 -25.53 0.65 17.86
C GLY A 258 -24.78 -0.55 18.46
N SER A 259 -25.42 -1.72 18.63
CA SER A 259 -24.78 -2.92 19.18
C SER A 259 -23.96 -3.73 18.16
N GLY A 260 -23.98 -3.32 16.89
CA GLY A 260 -23.25 -3.97 15.79
C GLY A 260 -24.06 -3.97 14.49
N ASN A 261 -23.60 -4.73 13.50
CA ASN A 261 -24.31 -4.88 12.23
C ASN A 261 -25.57 -5.76 12.44
N PRO A 262 -26.81 -5.24 12.27
CA PRO A 262 -28.04 -5.99 12.53
C PRO A 262 -28.23 -7.21 11.63
N LEU A 263 -27.60 -7.24 10.45
CA LEU A 263 -27.63 -8.41 9.55
C LEU A 263 -27.05 -9.67 10.20
N ASN A 264 -26.16 -9.53 11.20
CA ASN A 264 -25.58 -10.66 11.91
C ASN A 264 -26.61 -11.54 12.62
N LYS A 265 -27.71 -10.95 13.09
CA LYS A 265 -28.72 -11.63 13.92
C LYS A 265 -30.08 -11.71 13.24
N HIS A 266 -30.20 -11.25 12.00
CA HIS A 266 -31.48 -11.20 11.31
C HIS A 266 -31.91 -12.59 10.84
N GLU A 267 -32.85 -13.21 11.55
CA GLU A 267 -33.31 -14.59 11.30
C GLU A 267 -33.75 -14.78 9.85
N GLY A 268 -34.56 -13.86 9.31
CA GLY A 268 -35.06 -13.95 7.93
C GLY A 268 -33.97 -13.81 6.85
N PHE A 269 -32.84 -13.16 7.16
CA PHE A 269 -31.75 -12.97 6.20
C PHE A 269 -30.92 -14.24 6.05
N HIS A 270 -30.79 -15.00 7.14
CA HIS A 270 -30.06 -16.28 7.18
C HIS A 270 -30.96 -17.51 6.97
N ALA A 271 -32.29 -17.33 7.01
CA ALA A 271 -33.24 -18.43 6.90
C ALA A 271 -33.06 -19.21 5.59
N GLY A 272 -32.91 -20.54 5.71
CA GLY A 272 -32.83 -21.45 4.58
C GLY A 272 -31.59 -21.31 3.70
N VAL A 273 -30.56 -20.58 4.14
CA VAL A 273 -29.32 -20.42 3.39
C VAL A 273 -28.53 -21.73 3.42
N VAL A 274 -28.25 -22.24 2.22
CA VAL A 274 -27.45 -23.46 2.02
C VAL A 274 -26.27 -23.17 1.11
N CYS A 275 -25.21 -23.95 1.26
CA CYS A 275 -24.07 -23.88 0.36
C CYS A 275 -24.50 -24.30 -1.06
N PRO A 276 -24.27 -23.48 -2.09
CA PRO A 276 -24.62 -23.84 -3.48
C PRO A 276 -23.80 -25.02 -4.02
N VAL A 277 -22.70 -25.39 -3.37
CA VAL A 277 -21.83 -26.51 -3.78
C VAL A 277 -22.30 -27.84 -3.16
N CYS A 278 -22.53 -27.88 -1.84
CA CYS A 278 -22.85 -29.13 -1.14
C CYS A 278 -24.24 -29.22 -0.50
N GLY A 279 -25.04 -28.15 -0.57
CA GLY A 279 -26.39 -28.11 -0.02
C GLY A 279 -26.49 -28.10 1.52
N LYS A 280 -25.37 -28.13 2.24
CA LYS A 280 -25.35 -28.05 3.72
C LYS A 280 -25.73 -26.64 4.21
N PRO A 281 -26.24 -26.50 5.45
CA PRO A 281 -26.49 -25.19 6.06
C PRO A 281 -25.27 -24.28 5.97
N ALA A 282 -25.50 -23.01 5.65
CA ALA A 282 -24.47 -21.99 5.48
C ALA A 282 -25.01 -20.63 5.96
N ARG A 283 -24.13 -19.62 6.02
CA ARG A 283 -24.53 -18.25 6.39
C ARG A 283 -24.22 -17.27 5.26
N ARG A 284 -25.00 -16.19 5.14
CA ARG A 284 -24.64 -15.10 4.21
C ARG A 284 -23.46 -14.30 4.76
N GLU A 285 -22.72 -13.65 3.87
CA GLU A 285 -21.95 -12.46 4.23
C GLU A 285 -22.90 -11.39 4.77
N THR A 286 -22.49 -10.75 5.86
CA THR A 286 -23.29 -9.75 6.56
C THR A 286 -22.73 -8.34 6.36
N ASP A 287 -21.48 -8.22 5.91
CA ASP A 287 -20.95 -6.96 5.42
C ASP A 287 -21.66 -6.53 4.13
N THR A 288 -21.79 -5.21 3.99
CA THR A 288 -22.31 -4.56 2.79
C THR A 288 -21.18 -3.92 1.98
N MET A 289 -21.44 -3.64 0.71
CA MET A 289 -20.48 -2.96 -0.16
C MET A 289 -20.34 -1.48 0.20
N ASP A 290 -19.13 -0.96 0.02
CA ASP A 290 -18.83 0.46 0.03
C ASP A 290 -19.70 1.21 -0.98
N THR A 291 -20.25 2.37 -0.60
CA THR A 291 -21.18 3.11 -1.46
C THR A 291 -20.51 3.66 -2.72
N PHE A 292 -19.18 3.72 -2.75
CA PHE A 292 -18.43 3.99 -3.96
C PHE A 292 -18.61 2.93 -5.04
N VAL A 293 -18.98 1.69 -4.70
CA VAL A 293 -19.33 0.66 -5.69
C VAL A 293 -20.50 1.14 -6.53
N ASP A 294 -21.58 1.60 -5.89
CA ASP A 294 -22.77 2.08 -6.59
C ASP A 294 -22.46 3.32 -7.44
N SER A 295 -21.70 4.27 -6.89
CA SER A 295 -21.33 5.51 -7.61
C SER A 295 -20.29 5.30 -8.72
N SER A 296 -19.64 4.13 -8.81
CA SER A 296 -18.62 3.87 -9.81
C SER A 296 -19.18 3.57 -11.21
N TRP A 297 -20.49 3.31 -11.34
CA TRP A 297 -21.07 2.91 -12.62
C TRP A 297 -22.48 3.46 -12.91
N TYR A 298 -23.10 4.19 -11.98
CA TYR A 298 -24.47 4.72 -12.15
C TYR A 298 -24.70 5.49 -13.46
N PHE A 299 -23.67 6.19 -13.96
CA PHE A 299 -23.72 6.97 -15.19
C PHE A 299 -23.93 6.09 -16.43
N MET A 300 -23.41 4.86 -16.45
CA MET A 300 -23.70 3.90 -17.51
C MET A 300 -25.10 3.31 -17.35
N ARG A 301 -25.58 3.16 -16.10
CA ARG A 301 -26.95 2.69 -15.84
C ARG A 301 -28.01 3.70 -16.27
N TYR A 302 -27.74 4.99 -16.20
CA TYR A 302 -28.64 6.03 -16.70
C TYR A 302 -28.91 5.94 -18.20
N CYS A 303 -28.05 5.28 -18.97
CA CYS A 303 -28.27 5.07 -20.38
C CYS A 303 -29.47 4.13 -20.63
N ASP A 304 -29.73 3.17 -19.73
CA ASP A 304 -30.78 2.15 -19.84
C ASP A 304 -31.35 1.77 -18.45
N PRO A 305 -31.97 2.70 -17.68
CA PRO A 305 -32.27 2.49 -16.27
C PRO A 305 -33.31 1.39 -16.00
N GLN A 306 -34.16 1.11 -17.00
CA GLN A 306 -35.23 0.12 -16.92
C GLN A 306 -34.83 -1.28 -17.43
N SER A 307 -33.60 -1.49 -17.88
CA SER A 307 -33.16 -2.81 -18.38
C SER A 307 -33.16 -3.85 -17.25
N SER A 308 -34.03 -4.86 -17.32
CA SER A 308 -34.14 -5.90 -16.28
C SER A 308 -33.10 -7.01 -16.41
N ASP A 309 -32.55 -7.18 -17.62
CA ASP A 309 -31.83 -8.40 -17.99
C ASP A 309 -30.31 -8.17 -18.10
N ALA A 310 -29.86 -6.91 -18.03
CA ALA A 310 -28.45 -6.55 -18.14
C ALA A 310 -28.08 -5.42 -17.16
N MET A 311 -26.80 -5.41 -16.74
CA MET A 311 -26.23 -4.31 -15.97
C MET A 311 -26.27 -2.99 -16.78
N VAL A 312 -25.83 -3.07 -18.04
CA VAL A 312 -25.86 -2.01 -19.06
C VAL A 312 -26.23 -2.62 -20.41
N ASP A 313 -26.92 -1.87 -21.27
CA ASP A 313 -27.43 -2.36 -22.56
C ASP A 313 -26.99 -1.42 -23.71
N GLY A 314 -27.68 -1.44 -24.85
CA GLY A 314 -27.36 -0.68 -26.04
C GLY A 314 -27.30 0.84 -25.84
N GLY A 315 -27.99 1.41 -24.85
CA GLY A 315 -27.89 2.82 -24.53
C GLY A 315 -26.48 3.21 -24.09
N ALA A 316 -25.77 2.38 -23.32
CA ALA A 316 -24.38 2.67 -22.95
C ALA A 316 -23.48 2.77 -24.19
N LYS A 317 -23.71 1.93 -25.21
CA LYS A 317 -23.00 1.99 -26.49
C LYS A 317 -23.30 3.27 -27.29
N TYR A 318 -24.51 3.81 -27.15
CA TYR A 318 -24.91 5.05 -27.83
C TYR A 318 -24.41 6.31 -27.10
N TRP A 319 -24.52 6.34 -25.77
CA TRP A 319 -24.30 7.55 -24.96
C TRP A 319 -22.88 7.70 -24.42
N MET A 320 -22.15 6.60 -24.17
CA MET A 320 -20.82 6.70 -23.55
C MET A 320 -19.73 7.03 -24.58
N ALA A 321 -18.69 7.78 -24.20
CA ALA A 321 -18.40 8.32 -22.86
C ALA A 321 -19.14 9.63 -22.56
N MET A 322 -19.21 10.04 -21.28
CA MET A 322 -19.79 11.34 -20.93
C MET A 322 -18.96 12.48 -21.50
N ASP A 323 -19.58 13.37 -22.29
CA ASP A 323 -18.91 14.53 -22.88
C ASP A 323 -18.37 15.51 -21.84
N GLN A 324 -19.17 15.77 -20.78
CA GLN A 324 -18.85 16.70 -19.71
C GLN A 324 -19.34 16.15 -18.38
N TYR A 325 -18.42 15.97 -17.44
CA TYR A 325 -18.72 15.67 -16.03
C TYR A 325 -18.49 16.93 -15.17
N ILE A 326 -19.40 17.18 -14.23
CA ILE A 326 -19.38 18.34 -13.33
C ILE A 326 -19.52 17.81 -11.89
N GLY A 327 -18.58 18.14 -11.03
CA GLY A 327 -18.62 17.74 -9.61
C GLY A 327 -17.45 18.32 -8.83
N GLY A 328 -17.59 18.46 -7.52
CA GLY A 328 -16.60 19.16 -6.71
C GLY A 328 -15.25 18.45 -6.59
N ILE A 329 -14.22 19.22 -6.26
CA ILE A 329 -12.83 18.77 -6.15
C ILE A 329 -12.62 17.71 -5.06
N GLU A 330 -13.52 17.61 -4.08
CA GLU A 330 -13.52 16.58 -3.02
C GLU A 330 -13.55 15.15 -3.58
N HIS A 331 -14.05 14.97 -4.81
CA HIS A 331 -14.14 13.67 -5.48
C HIS A 331 -12.96 13.38 -6.43
N ALA A 332 -11.95 14.25 -6.49
CA ALA A 332 -10.88 14.18 -7.49
C ALA A 332 -10.02 12.90 -7.46
N ILE A 333 -9.92 12.25 -6.28
CA ILE A 333 -9.19 11.00 -6.10
C ILE A 333 -10.16 9.82 -6.08
N LEU A 334 -10.85 9.55 -4.96
CA LEU A 334 -11.62 8.32 -4.74
C LEU A 334 -12.65 8.04 -5.85
N HIS A 335 -13.77 8.74 -5.84
CA HIS A 335 -14.87 8.55 -6.80
C HIS A 335 -14.40 8.52 -8.26
N LEU A 336 -13.64 9.53 -8.70
CA LEU A 336 -13.19 9.59 -10.09
C LEU A 336 -12.23 8.45 -10.44
N LEU A 337 -11.37 8.00 -9.52
CA LEU A 337 -10.48 6.87 -9.76
C LEU A 337 -11.27 5.55 -9.79
N TYR A 338 -12.24 5.36 -8.90
CA TYR A 338 -13.09 4.17 -8.87
C TYR A 338 -13.99 4.08 -10.11
N ALA A 339 -14.58 5.18 -10.56
CA ALA A 339 -15.34 5.22 -11.81
C ALA A 339 -14.49 4.84 -13.03
N ARG A 340 -13.23 5.31 -13.10
CA ARG A 340 -12.27 4.93 -14.16
C ARG A 340 -11.89 3.45 -14.08
N PHE A 341 -11.62 2.95 -12.87
CA PHE A 341 -11.33 1.54 -12.63
C PHE A 341 -12.50 0.66 -13.09
N TRP A 342 -13.71 0.97 -12.64
CA TRP A 342 -14.92 0.20 -12.95
C TRP A 342 -15.26 0.22 -14.44
N THR A 343 -15.07 1.35 -15.11
CA THR A 343 -15.23 1.45 -16.58
C THR A 343 -14.28 0.51 -17.31
N LYS A 344 -13.01 0.42 -16.88
CA LYS A 344 -12.03 -0.49 -17.49
C LYS A 344 -12.38 -1.96 -17.21
N VAL A 345 -12.85 -2.29 -16.00
CA VAL A 345 -13.36 -3.64 -15.68
C VAL A 345 -14.54 -3.99 -16.60
N MET A 346 -15.53 -3.11 -16.72
CA MET A 346 -16.69 -3.34 -17.59
C MET A 346 -16.30 -3.46 -19.07
N ARG A 347 -15.31 -2.69 -19.52
CA ARG A 347 -14.74 -2.81 -20.87
C ARG A 347 -14.06 -4.16 -21.08
N ASP A 348 -13.24 -4.60 -20.14
CA ASP A 348 -12.51 -5.87 -20.23
C ASP A 348 -13.47 -7.09 -20.17
N LEU A 349 -14.64 -6.92 -19.55
CA LEU A 349 -15.75 -7.88 -19.58
C LEU A 349 -16.66 -7.73 -20.82
N GLY A 350 -16.41 -6.77 -21.71
CA GLY A 350 -17.18 -6.55 -22.94
C GLY A 350 -18.54 -5.87 -22.76
N LEU A 351 -18.83 -5.32 -21.57
CA LEU A 351 -20.08 -4.62 -21.28
C LEU A 351 -20.13 -3.20 -21.86
N VAL A 352 -18.97 -2.56 -22.03
CA VAL A 352 -18.82 -1.25 -22.69
C VAL A 352 -17.60 -1.25 -23.60
N THR A 353 -17.50 -0.27 -24.49
CA THR A 353 -16.38 -0.13 -25.43
C THR A 353 -15.43 1.03 -25.11
N VAL A 354 -15.77 1.85 -24.11
CA VAL A 354 -15.00 3.06 -23.77
C VAL A 354 -13.90 2.76 -22.75
N ASP A 355 -12.78 3.45 -22.89
CA ASP A 355 -11.64 3.31 -21.97
C ASP A 355 -11.73 4.21 -20.73
N GLU A 356 -12.36 5.37 -20.88
CA GLU A 356 -12.48 6.40 -19.85
C GLU A 356 -13.94 6.89 -19.82
N PRO A 357 -14.55 7.04 -18.64
CA PRO A 357 -15.96 7.40 -18.53
C PRO A 357 -16.25 8.88 -18.80
N PHE A 358 -15.27 9.78 -18.62
CA PHE A 358 -15.43 11.23 -18.75
C PHE A 358 -14.45 11.81 -19.78
N SER A 359 -14.96 12.50 -20.80
CA SER A 359 -14.15 13.21 -21.80
C SER A 359 -13.64 14.56 -21.29
N LYS A 360 -14.50 15.31 -20.59
CA LYS A 360 -14.16 16.57 -19.92
C LYS A 360 -14.62 16.55 -18.47
N LEU A 361 -13.86 17.23 -17.62
CA LEU A 361 -14.13 17.37 -16.19
C LEU A 361 -14.09 18.86 -15.83
N LEU A 362 -15.15 19.34 -15.19
CA LEU A 362 -15.20 20.64 -14.52
C LEU A 362 -15.35 20.40 -13.02
N THR A 363 -14.37 20.88 -12.25
CA THR A 363 -14.33 20.78 -10.79
C THR A 363 -14.51 22.11 -10.11
#